data_AF-A0A847WZV2-F1
#
_entry.id   AF-A0A847WZV2-F1
#
_cell.length_a   1.000
_cell.length_b   1.000
_cell.length_c   1.000
_cell.angle_alpha   90.00
_cell.angle_beta   90.00
_cell.angle_gamma   90.00
#
_symmetry.space_group_name_H-M   'P 1'
#
loop_
_entity.id
_entity.type
_entity.pdbx_description
1 polymer ?
#
loop_
_entity_poly.entity_id
_entity_poly.type
_entity_poly.pdbx_seq_one_letter_code
_entity_poly.pdbx_strand_id
1 'polypeptide(L)'
;MTQPNHLHPDRLFPASEPARSIARDLYPAVRDLPIVSPHGHTDPSWFADNTRFASPTALFLTPDHYVLRMLKSRGISYDALGIPRKDGKPVETDQRKAWQLFADNYYLFAGTPSKTWVDHSLHAVFGITDELSGATADSIYDQIDAKLGTPDLLPRAILDRFNVEVIATTEFALDPLTHHQKMAGDGYIGRVRTTYRPDDVTDPSRPAIVENLKKLGELTGE
;
A
#
# COMPACT_ATOMS: atom_id res chain seq x y z
N MET A 1 -22.37 27.70 -2.74
CA MET A 1 -21.11 27.42 -2.04
C MET A 1 -20.62 26.09 -2.57
N THR A 2 -19.66 26.11 -3.49
CA THR A 2 -19.02 24.88 -3.98
C THR A 2 -18.38 24.21 -2.77
N GLN A 3 -18.78 22.97 -2.47
CA GLN A 3 -18.10 22.10 -1.52
C GLN A 3 -16.58 22.30 -1.72
N PRO A 4 -15.79 22.63 -0.69
CA PRO A 4 -14.35 22.65 -0.86
C PRO A 4 -13.96 21.25 -1.34
N ASN A 5 -13.32 21.15 -2.50
CA ASN A 5 -12.78 19.89 -3.00
C ASN A 5 -12.09 19.20 -1.82
N HIS A 6 -12.49 17.96 -1.53
CA HIS A 6 -12.06 17.13 -0.41
C HIS A 6 -10.51 17.08 -0.28
N LEU A 7 -9.78 17.42 -1.34
CA LEU A 7 -8.35 17.70 -1.32
C LEU A 7 -8.02 19.07 -1.91
N HIS A 8 -7.78 20.05 -1.04
CA HIS A 8 -7.31 21.37 -1.46
C HIS A 8 -5.95 21.27 -2.20
N PRO A 9 -5.71 22.05 -3.26
CA PRO A 9 -4.42 22.05 -3.98
C PRO A 9 -3.24 22.46 -3.07
N ASP A 10 -3.47 23.36 -2.11
CA ASP A 10 -2.47 23.80 -1.12
C ASP A 10 -2.48 22.98 0.19
N ARG A 11 -3.01 21.75 0.17
CA ARG A 11 -2.99 20.90 1.36
C ARG A 11 -1.54 20.70 1.85
N LEU A 12 -1.36 20.66 3.16
CA LEU A 12 -0.07 20.53 3.86
C LEU A 12 0.85 21.77 3.76
N PHE A 13 0.50 22.82 3.00
CA PHE A 13 1.26 24.07 3.03
C PHE A 13 1.00 24.85 4.32
N PRO A 14 1.98 25.64 4.81
CA PRO A 14 1.78 26.55 5.92
C PRO A 14 0.57 27.46 5.73
N ALA A 15 -0.08 27.85 6.83
CA ALA A 15 -1.23 28.74 6.77
C ALA A 15 -0.85 30.22 6.55
N SER A 16 0.30 30.63 7.07
CA SER A 16 0.77 32.00 7.08
C SER A 16 1.57 32.38 5.83
N GLU A 17 1.49 33.65 5.47
CA GLU A 17 2.40 34.27 4.51
C GLU A 17 3.67 34.77 5.22
N PRO A 18 4.83 34.82 4.51
CA PRO A 18 5.03 34.49 3.09
C PRO A 18 5.27 32.98 2.83
N ALA A 19 5.25 32.14 3.86
CA ALA A 19 5.63 30.73 3.75
C ALA A 19 4.74 29.94 2.78
N ARG A 20 3.43 30.22 2.75
CA ARG A 20 2.51 29.59 1.81
C ARG A 20 2.82 29.95 0.35
N SER A 21 3.09 31.22 0.05
CA SER A 21 3.49 31.63 -1.31
C SER A 21 4.76 30.92 -1.74
N ILE A 22 5.78 30.87 -0.88
CA ILE A 22 7.05 30.17 -1.19
C ILE A 22 6.79 28.69 -1.50
N ALA A 23 5.92 28.02 -0.72
CA ALA A 23 5.55 26.63 -0.99
C ALA A 23 4.86 26.44 -2.35
N ARG A 24 3.96 27.37 -2.73
CA ARG A 24 3.30 27.38 -4.04
C ARG A 24 4.25 27.63 -5.20
N ASP A 25 5.32 28.38 -4.98
CA ASP A 25 6.33 28.65 -6.01
C ASP A 25 7.27 27.44 -6.20
N LEU A 26 7.63 26.75 -5.11
CA LEU A 26 8.58 25.63 -5.14
C LEU A 26 7.93 24.30 -5.56
N TYR A 27 6.72 23.99 -5.09
CA TYR A 27 6.12 22.67 -5.31
C TYR A 27 5.88 22.31 -6.79
N PRO A 28 5.42 23.22 -7.67
CA PRO A 28 5.26 22.92 -9.09
C PRO A 28 6.56 22.50 -9.78
N ALA A 29 7.72 22.97 -9.29
CA ALA A 29 9.01 22.59 -9.85
C ALA A 29 9.42 21.15 -9.52
N VAL A 30 8.78 20.51 -8.53
CA VAL A 30 9.17 19.17 -8.03
C VAL A 30 8.05 18.13 -8.10
N ARG A 31 6.77 18.54 -8.15
CA ARG A 31 5.62 17.63 -8.01
C ARG A 31 5.48 16.58 -9.11
N ASP A 32 6.02 16.87 -10.28
CA ASP A 32 5.91 16.03 -11.49
C ASP A 32 7.23 15.26 -11.77
N LEU A 33 8.23 15.37 -10.88
CA LEU A 33 9.48 14.61 -10.98
C LEU A 33 9.21 13.10 -10.81
N PRO A 34 10.04 12.24 -11.43
CA PRO A 34 9.90 10.80 -11.25
C PRO A 34 10.02 10.36 -9.79
N ILE A 35 9.20 9.39 -9.39
CA ILE A 35 9.27 8.83 -8.03
C ILE A 35 10.42 7.84 -7.96
N VAL A 36 11.35 8.10 -7.05
CA VAL A 36 12.38 7.16 -6.61
C VAL A 36 11.96 6.62 -5.25
N SER A 37 11.58 5.35 -5.19
CA SER A 37 11.21 4.64 -3.96
C SER A 37 12.30 3.61 -3.61
N PRO A 38 13.43 4.05 -3.02
CA PRO A 38 14.62 3.21 -2.87
C PRO A 38 14.50 2.13 -1.78
N HIS A 39 13.40 2.12 -1.03
CA HIS A 39 13.09 1.12 -0.03
C HIS A 39 11.56 0.99 0.13
N GLY A 40 11.08 -0.25 0.28
CA GLY A 40 9.66 -0.55 0.38
C GLY A 40 9.39 -2.03 0.59
N HIS A 41 8.12 -2.33 0.83
CA HIS A 41 7.62 -3.69 1.13
C HIS A 41 6.45 -4.09 0.23
N THR A 42 6.37 -3.53 -0.98
CA THR A 42 5.40 -4.01 -1.99
C THR A 42 5.74 -5.45 -2.37
N ASP A 43 4.71 -6.27 -2.62
CA ASP A 43 4.90 -7.65 -3.02
C ASP A 43 5.44 -7.73 -4.47
N PRO A 44 6.60 -8.36 -4.71
CA PRO A 44 7.18 -8.45 -6.05
C PRO A 44 6.30 -9.26 -7.03
N SER A 45 5.42 -10.14 -6.53
CA SER A 45 4.49 -10.90 -7.37
C SER A 45 3.53 -10.01 -8.15
N TRP A 46 3.13 -8.87 -7.58
CA TRP A 46 2.24 -7.91 -8.26
C TRP A 46 2.83 -7.46 -9.60
N PHE A 47 4.12 -7.12 -9.61
CA PHE A 47 4.80 -6.66 -10.82
C PHE A 47 5.20 -7.81 -11.74
N ALA A 48 5.58 -8.95 -11.17
CA ALA A 48 5.96 -10.13 -11.96
C ALA A 48 4.76 -10.72 -12.71
N ASP A 49 3.60 -10.82 -12.07
CA ASP A 49 2.39 -11.41 -12.66
C ASP A 49 1.51 -10.38 -13.36
N ASN A 50 1.57 -9.11 -12.93
CA ASN A 50 0.85 -7.99 -13.51
C ASN A 50 -0.65 -8.26 -13.69
N THR A 51 -1.27 -8.84 -12.67
CA THR A 51 -2.70 -9.18 -12.64
C THR A 51 -3.49 -8.18 -11.80
N ARG A 52 -4.81 -8.21 -11.97
CA ARG A 52 -5.76 -7.38 -11.22
C ARG A 52 -5.64 -7.59 -9.71
N PHE A 53 -5.64 -6.52 -8.93
CA PHE A 53 -5.79 -6.59 -7.48
C PHE A 53 -7.15 -7.18 -7.09
N ALA A 54 -7.18 -7.99 -6.04
CA ALA A 54 -8.33 -8.84 -5.73
C ALA A 54 -9.63 -8.07 -5.41
N SER A 55 -9.55 -7.04 -4.56
CA SER A 55 -10.71 -6.25 -4.11
C SER A 55 -10.27 -4.91 -3.47
N PRO A 56 -11.20 -3.96 -3.27
CA PRO A 56 -10.94 -2.73 -2.50
C PRO A 56 -10.39 -3.01 -1.09
N THR A 57 -10.95 -4.00 -0.40
CA THR A 57 -10.52 -4.43 0.95
C THR A 57 -9.09 -4.96 0.94
N ALA A 58 -8.75 -5.79 -0.05
CA ALA A 58 -7.41 -6.33 -0.21
C ALA A 58 -6.37 -5.26 -0.57
N LEU A 59 -6.80 -4.11 -1.11
CA LEU A 59 -5.92 -3.00 -1.46
C LEU A 59 -5.70 -2.02 -0.28
N PHE A 60 -6.78 -1.63 0.40
CA PHE A 60 -6.76 -0.52 1.38
C PHE A 60 -6.81 -0.94 2.85
N LEU A 61 -7.33 -2.14 3.15
CA LEU A 61 -7.56 -2.57 4.54
C LEU A 61 -6.61 -3.70 4.95
N THR A 62 -6.66 -4.82 4.22
CA THR A 62 -5.95 -6.05 4.61
C THR A 62 -4.43 -5.89 4.78
N PRO A 63 -3.70 -5.17 3.89
CA PRO A 63 -2.25 -5.07 4.00
C PRO A 63 -1.78 -3.90 4.90
N ASP A 64 -2.64 -2.93 5.21
CA ASP A 64 -2.22 -1.69 5.87
C ASP A 64 -2.35 -1.77 7.40
N HIS A 65 -1.22 -2.05 8.05
CA HIS A 65 -1.17 -2.13 9.50
C HIS A 65 -1.45 -0.79 10.22
N TYR A 66 -1.32 0.38 9.58
CA TYR A 66 -1.74 1.65 10.19
C TYR A 66 -3.25 1.74 10.31
N VAL A 67 -3.96 1.38 9.23
CA VAL A 67 -5.43 1.29 9.21
C VAL A 67 -5.91 0.27 10.24
N LEU A 68 -5.35 -0.94 10.19
CA LEU A 68 -5.72 -2.01 11.11
C LEU A 68 -5.45 -1.66 12.57
N ARG A 69 -4.32 -1.01 12.87
CA ARG A 69 -3.97 -0.62 14.25
C ARG A 69 -4.94 0.41 14.82
N MET A 70 -5.39 1.37 14.01
CA MET A 70 -6.37 2.36 14.46
C MET A 70 -7.70 1.68 14.83
N LEU A 71 -8.23 0.84 13.94
CA LEU A 71 -9.47 0.11 14.19
C LEU A 71 -9.34 -0.81 15.41
N LYS A 72 -8.22 -1.53 15.51
CA LYS A 72 -7.93 -2.42 16.65
C LYS A 72 -7.86 -1.67 17.98
N SER A 73 -7.31 -0.45 17.99
CA SER A 73 -7.24 0.39 19.20
C SER A 73 -8.61 0.78 19.75
N ARG A 74 -9.66 0.71 18.92
CA ARG A 74 -11.06 0.95 19.29
C ARG A 74 -11.87 -0.32 19.56
N GLY A 75 -11.20 -1.47 19.67
CA GLY A 75 -11.81 -2.74 20.04
C GLY A 75 -12.28 -3.61 18.86
N ILE A 76 -12.11 -3.15 17.62
CA ILE A 76 -12.48 -3.92 16.43
C ILE A 76 -11.49 -5.09 16.27
N SER A 77 -11.99 -6.31 16.10
CA SER A 77 -11.13 -7.49 15.95
C SER A 77 -10.55 -7.59 14.53
N TYR A 78 -9.35 -8.12 14.42
CA TYR A 78 -8.77 -8.47 13.12
C TYR A 78 -9.59 -9.54 12.40
N ASP A 79 -10.25 -10.42 13.15
CA ASP A 79 -11.16 -11.43 12.60
C ASP A 79 -12.34 -10.77 11.89
N ALA A 80 -12.93 -9.70 12.44
CA ALA A 80 -14.02 -8.96 11.81
C ALA A 80 -13.58 -8.14 10.58
N LEU A 81 -12.28 -7.84 10.48
CA LEU A 81 -11.66 -7.14 9.34
C LEU A 81 -11.13 -8.12 8.28
N GLY A 82 -11.38 -9.43 8.44
CA GLY A 82 -10.96 -10.46 7.49
C GLY A 82 -9.45 -10.72 7.42
N ILE A 83 -8.71 -10.40 8.49
CA ILE A 83 -7.26 -10.62 8.52
C ILE A 83 -6.94 -12.07 8.86
N PRO A 84 -6.20 -12.81 8.01
CA PRO A 84 -5.90 -14.22 8.24
C PRO A 84 -5.19 -14.47 9.56
N ARG A 85 -5.61 -15.54 10.25
CA ARG A 85 -5.01 -15.97 11.52
C ARG A 85 -3.95 -17.04 11.29
N LYS A 86 -2.87 -17.00 12.08
CA LYS A 86 -1.83 -18.04 12.07
C LYS A 86 -2.34 -19.41 12.54
N ASP A 87 -3.36 -19.43 13.41
CA ASP A 87 -3.97 -20.66 13.94
C ASP A 87 -5.05 -21.25 13.01
N GLY A 88 -5.30 -20.63 11.85
CA GLY A 88 -6.25 -21.10 10.85
C GLY A 88 -7.72 -21.01 11.25
N LYS A 89 -8.05 -20.38 12.40
CA LYS A 89 -9.46 -20.22 12.80
C LYS A 89 -10.22 -19.30 11.83
N PRO A 90 -11.55 -19.47 11.72
CA PRO A 90 -12.37 -18.65 10.82
C PRO A 90 -12.28 -17.16 11.15
N VAL A 91 -12.35 -16.36 10.09
CA VAL A 91 -12.46 -14.89 10.12
C VAL A 91 -13.59 -14.46 9.19
N GLU A 92 -13.96 -13.18 9.20
CA GLU A 92 -14.89 -12.65 8.20
C GLU A 92 -14.33 -12.88 6.79
N THR A 93 -15.14 -13.46 5.93
CA THR A 93 -14.78 -13.80 4.54
C THR A 93 -15.42 -12.84 3.54
N ASP A 94 -16.50 -12.16 3.95
CA ASP A 94 -17.16 -11.13 3.18
C ASP A 94 -16.35 -9.83 3.22
N GLN A 95 -15.63 -9.59 2.13
CA GLN A 95 -14.79 -8.41 1.95
C GLN A 95 -15.59 -7.11 2.03
N ARG A 96 -16.88 -7.11 1.65
CA ARG A 96 -17.74 -5.91 1.74
C ARG A 96 -18.12 -5.60 3.17
N LYS A 97 -18.39 -6.62 4.00
CA LYS A 97 -18.63 -6.39 5.44
C LYS A 97 -17.40 -5.80 6.14
N ALA A 98 -16.21 -6.32 5.83
CA ALA A 98 -14.96 -5.76 6.36
C ALA A 98 -14.75 -4.31 5.90
N TRP A 99 -15.06 -4.01 4.63
CA TRP A 99 -15.02 -2.64 4.10
C TRP A 99 -16.03 -1.71 4.76
N GLN A 100 -17.28 -2.14 4.92
CA GLN A 100 -18.32 -1.39 5.62
C GLN A 100 -17.88 -1.06 7.04
N LEU A 101 -17.31 -2.03 7.76
CA LEU A 101 -16.81 -1.81 9.11
C LEU A 101 -15.66 -0.79 9.16
N PHE A 102 -14.76 -0.81 8.18
CA PHE A 102 -13.74 0.23 8.03
C PHE A 102 -14.35 1.61 7.76
N ALA A 103 -15.31 1.69 6.84
CA ALA A 103 -15.97 2.93 6.44
C ALA A 103 -16.81 3.54 7.57
N ASP A 104 -17.55 2.73 8.32
CA ASP A 104 -18.31 3.14 9.52
C ASP A 104 -17.41 3.79 10.57
N ASN A 105 -16.15 3.38 10.61
CA ASN A 105 -15.14 3.84 11.58
C ASN A 105 -14.12 4.80 10.97
N TYR A 106 -14.35 5.29 9.75
CA TYR A 106 -13.38 6.12 9.04
C TYR A 106 -13.12 7.48 9.72
N TYR A 107 -14.08 7.96 10.50
CA TYR A 107 -13.95 9.17 11.31
C TYR A 107 -12.79 9.09 12.33
N LEU A 108 -12.36 7.89 12.74
CA LEU A 108 -11.23 7.69 13.66
C LEU A 108 -9.89 8.18 13.08
N PHE A 109 -9.80 8.29 11.75
CA PHE A 109 -8.58 8.72 11.08
C PHE A 109 -8.44 10.24 10.99
N ALA A 110 -9.43 11.00 11.46
CA ALA A 110 -9.36 12.47 11.46
C ALA A 110 -8.08 12.97 12.15
N GLY A 111 -7.33 13.82 11.47
CA GLY A 111 -6.05 14.37 11.96
C GLY A 111 -4.85 13.42 11.81
N THR A 112 -5.04 12.20 11.29
CA THR A 112 -3.95 11.25 11.04
C THR A 112 -3.45 11.34 9.60
N PRO A 113 -2.18 10.97 9.33
CA PRO A 113 -1.68 10.89 7.96
C PRO A 113 -2.44 9.86 7.11
N SER A 114 -2.95 8.77 7.71
CA SER A 114 -3.73 7.75 7.00
C SER A 114 -5.01 8.31 6.35
N LYS A 115 -5.69 9.28 6.98
CA LYS A 115 -6.81 9.99 6.33
C LYS A 115 -6.36 10.66 5.05
N THR A 116 -5.24 11.40 5.12
CA THR A 116 -4.68 12.09 3.95
C THR A 116 -4.30 11.12 2.83
N TRP A 117 -3.66 9.99 3.16
CA TRP A 117 -3.21 9.01 2.16
C TRP A 117 -4.38 8.29 1.49
N VAL A 118 -5.38 7.85 2.27
CA VAL A 118 -6.57 7.18 1.73
C VAL A 118 -7.38 8.16 0.88
N ASP A 119 -7.66 9.37 1.37
CA ASP A 119 -8.38 10.39 0.61
C ASP A 119 -7.66 10.74 -0.71
N HIS A 120 -6.33 10.93 -0.64
CA HIS A 120 -5.51 11.19 -1.82
C HIS A 120 -5.61 10.07 -2.83
N SER A 121 -5.57 8.81 -2.38
CA SER A 121 -5.68 7.65 -3.25
C SER A 121 -7.06 7.58 -3.91
N LEU A 122 -8.14 7.71 -3.13
CA LEU A 122 -9.52 7.72 -3.62
C LEU A 122 -9.71 8.79 -4.72
N HIS A 123 -9.22 10.00 -4.48
CA HIS A 123 -9.35 11.09 -5.44
C HIS A 123 -8.40 10.95 -6.65
N ALA A 124 -7.09 10.84 -6.41
CA ALA A 124 -6.10 10.92 -7.48
C ALA A 124 -6.06 9.68 -8.38
N VAL A 125 -6.39 8.51 -7.83
CA VAL A 125 -6.33 7.23 -8.54
C VAL A 125 -7.70 6.84 -9.09
N PHE A 126 -8.75 6.96 -8.27
CA PHE A 126 -10.09 6.48 -8.59
C PHE A 126 -11.05 7.60 -9.04
N GLY A 127 -10.71 8.88 -8.83
CA GLY A 127 -11.57 10.01 -9.16
C GLY A 127 -12.73 10.21 -8.18
N ILE A 128 -12.66 9.58 -7.01
CA ILE A 128 -13.74 9.59 -6.00
C ILE A 128 -13.60 10.86 -5.16
N THR A 129 -14.62 11.71 -5.20
CA THR A 129 -14.67 12.98 -4.45
C THR A 129 -15.54 12.91 -3.20
N ASP A 130 -16.38 11.89 -3.08
CA ASP A 130 -17.22 11.68 -1.90
C ASP A 130 -16.37 11.28 -0.69
N GLU A 131 -16.75 11.78 0.49
CA GLU A 131 -16.11 11.37 1.74
C GLU A 131 -16.46 9.92 2.07
N LEU A 132 -15.47 9.11 2.41
CA LEU A 132 -15.68 7.74 2.87
C LEU A 132 -16.37 7.76 4.25
N SER A 133 -17.51 7.09 4.33
CA SER A 133 -18.30 6.95 5.54
C SER A 133 -19.15 5.69 5.43
N GLY A 134 -19.82 5.30 6.52
CA GLY A 134 -20.77 4.19 6.47
C GLY A 134 -21.85 4.35 5.40
N ALA A 135 -22.30 5.58 5.12
CA ALA A 135 -23.33 5.85 4.12
C ALA A 135 -22.83 5.76 2.67
N THR A 136 -21.53 5.98 2.44
CA THR A 136 -20.91 5.99 1.10
C THR A 136 -20.11 4.72 0.80
N ALA A 137 -19.97 3.83 1.79
CA ALA A 137 -19.12 2.65 1.75
C ALA A 137 -19.36 1.76 0.52
N ASP A 138 -20.60 1.34 0.27
CA ASP A 138 -20.95 0.46 -0.85
C ASP A 138 -20.68 1.11 -2.20
N SER A 139 -21.09 2.37 -2.38
CA SER A 139 -20.87 3.12 -3.63
C SER A 139 -19.38 3.28 -3.93
N ILE A 140 -18.58 3.63 -2.92
CA ILE A 140 -17.13 3.77 -3.06
C ILE A 140 -16.48 2.42 -3.35
N TYR A 141 -16.92 1.35 -2.70
CA TYR A 141 -16.44 -0.01 -2.97
C TYR A 141 -16.63 -0.37 -4.45
N ASP A 142 -17.84 -0.16 -4.98
CA ASP A 142 -18.18 -0.49 -6.38
C ASP A 142 -17.34 0.32 -7.37
N GLN A 143 -17.13 1.60 -7.09
CA GLN A 143 -16.29 2.46 -7.93
C GLN A 143 -14.83 2.00 -7.96
N ILE A 144 -14.26 1.64 -6.80
CA ILE A 144 -12.90 1.09 -6.71
C ILE A 144 -12.84 -0.25 -7.47
N ASP A 145 -13.75 -1.18 -7.18
CA ASP A 145 -13.73 -2.53 -7.76
C ASP A 145 -13.87 -2.53 -9.28
N ALA A 146 -14.76 -1.67 -9.81
CA ALA A 146 -14.91 -1.45 -11.24
C ALA A 146 -13.62 -0.92 -11.88
N LYS A 147 -12.95 0.05 -11.24
CA LYS A 147 -11.67 0.59 -11.72
C LYS A 147 -10.55 -0.44 -11.65
N LEU A 148 -10.51 -1.29 -10.62
CA LEU A 148 -9.53 -2.38 -10.53
C LEU A 148 -9.67 -3.39 -11.67
N GLY A 149 -10.85 -3.48 -12.30
CA GLY A 149 -11.07 -4.27 -13.52
C GLY A 149 -10.47 -3.68 -14.80
N THR A 150 -9.92 -2.47 -14.76
CA THR A 150 -9.39 -1.78 -15.94
C THR A 150 -7.88 -2.01 -16.13
N PRO A 151 -7.38 -2.03 -17.38
CA PRO A 151 -5.94 -2.14 -17.66
C PRO A 151 -5.10 -1.06 -16.98
N ASP A 152 -5.66 0.13 -16.78
CA ASP A 152 -4.97 1.31 -16.19
C ASP A 152 -4.61 1.11 -14.72
N LEU A 153 -5.22 0.14 -14.02
CA LEU A 153 -4.91 -0.21 -12.63
C LEU A 153 -4.22 -1.58 -12.48
N LEU A 154 -3.63 -2.10 -13.55
CA LEU A 154 -2.66 -3.19 -13.41
C LEU A 154 -1.38 -2.68 -12.75
N PRO A 155 -0.67 -3.51 -11.95
CA PRO A 155 0.51 -3.09 -11.20
C PRO A 155 1.57 -2.34 -12.02
N ARG A 156 1.87 -2.81 -13.24
CA ARG A 156 2.84 -2.14 -14.13
C ARG A 156 2.29 -0.82 -14.68
N ALA A 157 1.01 -0.75 -15.03
CA ALA A 157 0.36 0.47 -15.50
C ALA A 157 0.34 1.56 -14.41
N ILE A 158 0.20 1.17 -13.14
CA ILE A 158 0.28 2.08 -12.00
C ILE A 158 1.68 2.69 -11.88
N LEU A 159 2.75 1.91 -12.08
CA LEU A 159 4.12 2.44 -12.09
C LEU A 159 4.30 3.51 -13.17
N ASP A 160 3.75 3.28 -14.36
CA ASP A 160 3.77 4.25 -15.47
C ASP A 160 2.98 5.50 -15.13
N ARG A 161 1.75 5.35 -14.63
CA ARG A 161 0.86 6.46 -14.26
C ARG A 161 1.47 7.36 -13.19
N PHE A 162 2.20 6.80 -12.24
CA PHE A 162 2.85 7.55 -11.16
C PHE A 162 4.28 7.98 -11.49
N ASN A 163 4.74 7.81 -12.74
CA ASN A 163 6.08 8.15 -13.16
C ASN A 163 7.16 7.58 -12.21
N VAL A 164 6.99 6.32 -11.78
CA VAL A 164 7.94 5.67 -10.88
C VAL A 164 9.19 5.33 -11.67
N GLU A 165 10.34 5.92 -11.35
CA GLU A 165 11.61 5.61 -12.00
C GLU A 165 12.20 4.31 -11.46
N VAL A 166 12.14 4.12 -10.14
CA VAL A 166 12.59 2.91 -9.46
C VAL A 166 11.79 2.68 -8.19
N ILE A 167 11.49 1.42 -7.92
CA ILE A 167 10.90 0.94 -6.67
C ILE A 167 11.68 -0.27 -6.18
N ALA A 168 11.96 -0.31 -4.88
CA ALA A 168 12.62 -1.43 -4.23
C ALA A 168 11.66 -2.20 -3.33
N THR A 169 11.66 -3.52 -3.46
CA THR A 169 11.10 -4.47 -2.51
C THR A 169 12.17 -4.86 -1.48
N THR A 170 11.77 -5.62 -0.46
CA THR A 170 12.68 -6.06 0.60
C THR A 170 12.50 -7.54 0.83
N GLU A 171 13.54 -8.32 0.58
CA GLU A 171 13.53 -9.77 0.67
C GLU A 171 14.52 -10.25 1.74
N PHE A 172 14.16 -11.33 2.42
CA PHE A 172 15.04 -11.98 3.38
C PHE A 172 16.22 -12.68 2.70
N ALA A 173 17.26 -13.04 3.48
CA ALA A 173 18.46 -13.65 2.92
C ALA A 173 18.19 -14.99 2.22
N LEU A 174 17.19 -15.73 2.72
CA LEU A 174 16.85 -17.07 2.25
C LEU A 174 15.73 -17.09 1.21
N ASP A 175 15.25 -15.92 0.78
CA ASP A 175 14.19 -15.81 -0.23
C ASP A 175 14.74 -16.12 -1.63
N PRO A 176 14.05 -16.95 -2.43
CA PRO A 176 14.57 -17.43 -3.72
C PRO A 176 14.52 -16.38 -4.84
N LEU A 177 13.92 -15.20 -4.61
CA LEU A 177 13.76 -14.11 -5.58
C LEU A 177 13.08 -14.52 -6.91
N THR A 178 12.18 -15.50 -6.89
CA THR A 178 11.52 -16.05 -8.10
C THR A 178 10.82 -14.98 -8.94
N HIS A 179 10.15 -14.03 -8.29
CA HIS A 179 9.45 -12.92 -8.95
C HIS A 179 10.42 -11.93 -9.61
N HIS A 180 11.55 -11.62 -8.96
CA HIS A 180 12.60 -10.78 -9.54
C HIS A 180 13.30 -11.46 -10.72
N GLN A 181 13.53 -12.77 -10.65
CA GLN A 181 14.06 -13.55 -11.78
C GLN A 181 13.12 -13.49 -12.99
N LYS A 182 11.80 -13.64 -12.77
CA LYS A 182 10.80 -13.46 -13.83
C LYS A 182 10.85 -12.04 -14.41
N MET A 183 10.91 -11.01 -13.56
CA MET A 183 11.03 -9.62 -14.01
C MET A 183 12.35 -9.33 -14.75
N ALA A 184 13.42 -10.07 -14.47
CA ALA A 184 14.66 -9.97 -15.25
C ALA A 184 14.47 -10.49 -16.68
N GLY A 185 13.72 -11.58 -16.85
CA GLY A 185 13.33 -12.09 -18.18
C GLY A 185 12.42 -11.14 -18.95
N ASP A 186 11.57 -10.39 -18.25
CA ASP A 186 10.60 -9.45 -18.84
C ASP A 186 11.15 -8.01 -19.02
N GLY A 187 12.38 -7.73 -18.61
CA GLY A 187 12.99 -6.39 -18.71
C GLY A 187 12.56 -5.37 -17.64
N TYR A 188 11.89 -5.80 -16.57
CA TYR A 188 11.40 -4.92 -15.49
C TYR A 188 12.36 -4.79 -14.29
N ILE A 189 13.37 -5.67 -14.18
CA ILE A 189 14.29 -5.72 -13.02
C ILE A 189 15.05 -4.41 -12.77
N GLY A 190 15.28 -3.59 -13.82
CA GLY A 190 15.93 -2.29 -13.68
C GLY A 190 15.09 -1.28 -12.88
N ARG A 191 13.76 -1.41 -12.96
CA ARG A 191 12.76 -0.54 -12.35
C ARG A 191 12.19 -1.08 -11.04
N VAL A 192 11.98 -2.40 -10.95
CA VAL A 192 11.55 -3.08 -9.72
C VAL A 192 12.72 -3.91 -9.19
N ARG A 193 13.38 -3.40 -8.15
CA ARG A 193 14.59 -4.00 -7.56
C ARG A 193 14.28 -4.66 -6.21
N THR A 194 15.19 -5.49 -5.74
CA THR A 194 15.19 -6.04 -4.37
C THR A 194 16.20 -5.30 -3.50
N THR A 195 16.02 -5.38 -2.18
CA THR A 195 17.01 -5.02 -1.16
C THR A 195 17.20 -6.18 -0.20
N TYR A 196 18.45 -6.41 0.22
CA TYR A 196 18.83 -7.53 1.06
C TYR A 196 18.55 -7.24 2.54
N ARG A 197 17.69 -8.05 3.17
CA ARG A 197 17.35 -7.96 4.59
C ARG A 197 17.74 -9.24 5.33
N PRO A 198 18.94 -9.31 5.93
CA PRO A 198 19.45 -10.54 6.51
C PRO A 198 18.94 -10.86 7.93
N ASP A 199 17.89 -10.18 8.41
CA ASP A 199 17.38 -10.36 9.78
C ASP A 199 17.10 -11.84 10.12
N ASP A 200 16.72 -12.66 9.14
CA ASP A 200 16.44 -14.09 9.30
C ASP A 200 17.69 -14.95 9.56
N VAL A 201 18.88 -14.45 9.24
CA VAL A 201 20.18 -15.12 9.42
C VAL A 201 21.14 -14.37 10.34
N THR A 202 20.82 -13.16 10.79
CA THR A 202 21.68 -12.37 11.69
C THR A 202 21.10 -12.14 13.09
N ASP A 203 19.80 -12.30 13.30
CA ASP A 203 19.18 -12.10 14.62
C ASP A 203 19.11 -13.41 15.42
N PRO A 204 19.96 -13.59 16.46
CA PRO A 204 20.00 -14.80 17.26
C PRO A 204 18.74 -15.01 18.11
N SER A 205 17.88 -14.00 18.27
CA SER A 205 16.63 -14.13 19.02
C SER A 205 15.51 -14.81 18.23
N ARG A 206 15.67 -15.00 16.91
CA ARG A 206 14.65 -15.62 16.07
C ARG A 206 14.57 -17.12 16.34
N PRO A 207 13.36 -17.68 16.52
CA PRO A 207 13.20 -19.10 16.83
C PRO A 207 13.85 -20.07 15.83
N ALA A 208 13.96 -19.68 14.55
CA ALA A 208 14.47 -20.52 13.47
C ALA A 208 15.92 -20.19 13.06
N ILE A 209 16.69 -19.43 13.86
CA ILE A 209 18.01 -18.95 13.45
C ILE A 209 18.99 -20.09 13.11
N VAL A 210 18.97 -21.19 13.86
CA VAL A 210 19.90 -22.31 13.64
C VAL A 210 19.60 -23.01 12.31
N GLU A 211 18.32 -23.25 12.02
CA GLU A 211 17.88 -23.83 10.75
C GLU A 211 18.17 -22.89 9.58
N ASN A 212 17.94 -21.59 9.76
CA ASN A 212 18.19 -20.57 8.75
C ASN A 212 19.67 -20.47 8.39
N LEU A 213 20.58 -20.55 9.37
CA LEU A 213 22.02 -20.55 9.12
C LEU A 213 22.48 -21.80 8.35
N LYS A 214 21.90 -22.97 8.63
CA LYS A 214 22.17 -24.19 7.85
C LYS A 214 21.72 -24.03 6.41
N LYS A 215 20.49 -23.53 6.20
CA LYS A 215 19.96 -23.25 4.87
C LYS A 215 20.79 -22.21 4.13
N LEU A 216 21.31 -21.19 4.83
CA LEU A 216 22.22 -20.22 4.24
C LEU A 216 23.50 -20.89 3.74
N GLY A 217 24.15 -21.72 4.56
CA GLY A 217 25.36 -22.46 4.17
C GLY A 217 25.11 -23.39 2.99
N GLU A 218 23.97 -24.08 2.95
CA GLU A 218 23.56 -24.89 1.79
C GLU A 218 23.38 -24.05 0.52
N LEU A 219 22.80 -22.84 0.63
CA LEU A 219 22.57 -21.94 -0.50
C LEU A 219 23.88 -21.32 -1.03
N THR A 220 24.84 -21.02 -0.16
CA THR A 220 26.09 -20.36 -0.53
C THR A 220 27.24 -21.33 -0.80
N GLY A 221 27.15 -22.56 -0.30
CA GLY A 221 28.24 -23.54 -0.35
C GLY A 221 29.34 -23.29 0.68
N GLU A 222 29.02 -22.62 1.79
CA GLU A 222 29.95 -22.23 2.87
C GLU A 222 29.57 -22.85 4.21
#